data_AF-A0AA35TTI2-F1
#
_entry.id   AF-A0AA35TTI2-F1
#
_cell.length_a   1.000
_cell.length_b   1.000
_cell.length_c   1.000
_cell.angle_alpha   90.00
_cell.angle_beta   90.00
_cell.angle_gamma   90.00
#
_symmetry.space_group_name_H-M   'P 1'
#
loop_
_entity.id
_entity.type
_entity.pdbx_description
1 polymer ?
#
loop_
_entity_poly.entity_id
_entity_poly.type
_entity_poly.pdbx_seq_one_letter_code
_entity_poly.pdbx_strand_id
1 'polypeptide(L)'
;MADSVVVEEKYMCPICREVLKKPTSTRECLHRFCEGCLRQMRPSDDGNHYCPLCRGPFQMLATFHDVQIEGEMGTVYFTCPGCKHKLPLLMYNGHQSACKKLSRSAAVPLLDPVAPTSQETPVALNRSTFKCPLCDLDNLDCEGLREHVNQAHANSTAPVVCPVCASMPWGNPEQRSGNFVAHINLRHQFEYETFVDYSKDEDAILQEAIRESLNDF
;
A
#
# COMPACT_ATOMS: atom_id res chain seq x y z
N MET A 1 25.97 -4.35 -23.04
CA MET A 1 24.51 -4.35 -23.35
C MET A 1 23.85 -5.15 -22.25
N ALA A 2 23.30 -4.47 -21.23
CA ALA A 2 22.68 -5.14 -20.10
C ALA A 2 21.27 -5.58 -20.53
N ASP A 3 21.07 -6.88 -20.62
CA ASP A 3 19.78 -7.53 -20.87
C ASP A 3 18.87 -7.25 -19.66
N SER A 4 18.17 -6.12 -19.70
CA SER A 4 17.11 -5.79 -18.76
C SER A 4 15.98 -6.77 -19.03
N VAL A 5 15.76 -7.72 -18.11
CA VAL A 5 14.64 -8.65 -18.18
C VAL A 5 13.35 -7.84 -18.08
N VAL A 6 12.74 -7.56 -19.23
CA VAL A 6 11.39 -7.00 -19.31
C VAL A 6 10.44 -8.17 -19.18
N VAL A 7 9.84 -8.35 -17.99
CA VAL A 7 8.69 -9.24 -17.86
C VAL A 7 7.59 -8.68 -18.75
N GLU A 8 7.09 -9.47 -19.69
CA GLU A 8 6.03 -9.02 -20.60
C GLU A 8 4.80 -8.56 -19.79
N GLU A 9 4.21 -7.42 -20.18
CA GLU A 9 3.09 -6.81 -19.45
C GLU A 9 1.87 -7.73 -19.30
N LYS A 10 1.71 -8.68 -20.24
CA LYS A 10 0.63 -9.70 -20.19
C LYS A 10 0.69 -10.62 -18.97
N TYR A 11 1.85 -10.72 -18.31
CA TYR A 11 2.06 -11.52 -17.10
C TYR A 11 1.97 -10.70 -15.80
N MET A 12 1.68 -9.40 -15.90
CA MET A 12 1.63 -8.49 -14.77
C MET A 12 0.18 -8.25 -14.34
N CYS A 13 -0.06 -8.19 -13.04
CA CYS A 13 -1.35 -7.82 -12.50
C CYS A 13 -1.49 -6.29 -12.47
N PRO A 14 -2.53 -5.71 -13.10
CA PRO A 14 -2.75 -4.26 -13.07
C PRO A 14 -3.06 -3.68 -11.68
N ILE A 15 -3.51 -4.53 -10.74
CA ILE A 15 -3.89 -4.10 -9.38
C ILE A 15 -2.65 -4.05 -8.48
N CYS A 16 -1.97 -5.17 -8.29
CA CYS A 16 -0.81 -5.24 -7.38
C CYS A 16 0.53 -4.94 -8.05
N ARG A 17 0.57 -4.79 -9.39
CA ARG A 17 1.79 -4.52 -10.19
C ARG A 17 2.90 -5.56 -10.00
N GLU A 18 2.53 -6.76 -9.58
CA GLU A 18 3.40 -7.94 -9.48
C GLU A 18 3.06 -8.93 -10.60
N VAL A 19 3.91 -9.94 -10.78
CA VAL A 19 3.61 -11.08 -11.66
C VAL A 19 2.34 -11.77 -11.17
N LEU A 20 1.45 -12.17 -12.08
CA LEU A 20 0.14 -12.74 -11.74
C LEU A 20 0.25 -13.97 -10.81
N LYS A 21 -0.45 -13.93 -9.67
CA LYS A 21 -0.62 -15.08 -8.75
C LYS A 21 -2.02 -15.64 -8.96
N LYS A 22 -2.10 -16.89 -9.42
CA LYS A 22 -3.35 -17.54 -9.86
C LYS A 22 -4.14 -16.64 -10.83
N PRO A 23 -3.67 -16.53 -12.07
CA PRO A 23 -4.21 -15.58 -13.03
C PRO A 23 -5.70 -15.84 -13.26
N THR A 24 -6.53 -14.85 -13.00
CA THR A 24 -7.99 -14.93 -13.11
C THR A 24 -8.47 -13.86 -14.10
N SER A 25 -9.29 -14.29 -15.05
CA SER A 25 -9.78 -13.46 -16.16
C SER A 25 -11.28 -13.19 -16.02
N THR A 26 -11.69 -11.96 -16.31
CA THR A 26 -13.11 -11.60 -16.42
C THR A 26 -13.71 -12.15 -17.72
N ARG A 27 -14.96 -12.64 -17.72
CA ARG A 27 -15.62 -13.14 -18.95
C ARG A 27 -15.91 -12.04 -19.96
N GLU A 28 -16.43 -10.91 -19.50
CA GLU A 28 -16.98 -9.86 -20.37
C GLU A 28 -15.90 -9.08 -21.14
N CYS A 29 -14.77 -8.79 -20.48
CA CYS A 29 -13.72 -7.95 -21.08
C CYS A 29 -12.35 -8.63 -21.16
N LEU A 30 -12.23 -9.91 -20.74
CA LEU A 30 -11.01 -10.72 -20.81
C LEU A 30 -9.76 -10.09 -20.16
N HIS A 31 -9.96 -9.12 -19.27
CA HIS A 31 -8.88 -8.55 -18.47
C HIS A 31 -8.47 -9.52 -17.36
N ARG A 32 -7.15 -9.55 -17.10
CA ARG A 32 -6.52 -10.54 -16.22
C ARG A 32 -5.91 -9.91 -14.98
N PHE A 33 -6.13 -10.56 -13.86
CA PHE A 33 -5.72 -10.10 -12.53
C PHE A 33 -5.32 -11.30 -11.66
N CYS A 34 -4.75 -11.06 -10.48
CA CYS A 34 -4.60 -12.13 -9.48
C CYS A 34 -5.97 -12.49 -8.89
N GLU A 35 -6.22 -13.77 -8.62
CA GLU A 35 -7.43 -14.25 -7.91
C GLU A 35 -7.67 -13.45 -6.62
N GLY A 36 -6.62 -13.27 -5.82
CA GLY A 36 -6.68 -12.53 -4.56
C GLY A 36 -6.98 -11.04 -4.73
N CYS A 37 -6.49 -10.41 -5.80
CA CYS A 37 -6.75 -8.99 -6.06
C CYS A 37 -8.19 -8.75 -6.51
N LEU A 38 -8.77 -9.65 -7.33
CA LEU A 38 -10.19 -9.56 -7.69
C LEU A 38 -11.10 -9.80 -6.50
N ARG A 39 -10.78 -10.76 -5.63
CA ARG A 39 -11.61 -11.07 -4.46
C ARG A 39 -11.79 -9.91 -3.48
N GLN A 40 -10.82 -8.98 -3.44
CA GLN A 40 -10.87 -7.80 -2.58
C GLN A 40 -11.76 -6.67 -3.14
N MET A 41 -12.18 -6.78 -4.40
CA MET A 41 -13.06 -5.78 -5.02
C MET A 41 -14.41 -5.79 -4.32
N ARG A 42 -14.83 -4.62 -3.83
CA ARG A 42 -16.18 -4.42 -3.29
C ARG A 42 -17.16 -4.20 -4.45
N PRO A 43 -18.41 -4.68 -4.34
CA PRO A 43 -19.46 -4.30 -5.28
C PRO A 43 -19.74 -2.80 -5.18
N SER A 44 -20.15 -2.20 -6.30
CA SER A 44 -20.67 -0.84 -6.35
C SER A 44 -22.08 -0.73 -5.75
N ASP A 45 -22.61 0.48 -5.63
CA ASP A 45 -23.96 0.74 -5.11
C ASP A 45 -25.07 0.02 -5.90
N ASP A 46 -24.87 -0.22 -7.20
CA ASP A 46 -25.80 -0.99 -8.04
C ASP A 46 -25.67 -2.52 -7.89
N GLY A 47 -24.77 -2.98 -7.02
CA GLY A 47 -24.52 -4.40 -6.74
C GLY A 47 -23.61 -5.11 -7.75
N ASN A 48 -23.21 -4.46 -8.86
CA ASN A 48 -22.24 -5.04 -9.80
C ASN A 48 -20.78 -4.75 -9.41
N HIS A 49 -19.88 -5.50 -10.04
CA HIS A 49 -18.44 -5.23 -9.97
C HIS A 49 -17.98 -4.61 -11.29
N TYR A 50 -17.00 -3.71 -11.22
CA TYR A 50 -16.48 -2.99 -12.38
C TYR A 50 -15.00 -3.28 -12.58
N CYS A 51 -14.63 -3.57 -13.82
CA CYS A 51 -13.26 -3.93 -14.17
C CYS A 51 -12.31 -2.74 -13.96
N PRO A 52 -11.20 -2.89 -13.21
CA PRO A 52 -10.26 -1.79 -12.97
C PRO A 52 -9.59 -1.21 -14.23
N LEU A 53 -9.54 -1.97 -15.33
CA LEU A 53 -8.89 -1.55 -16.56
C LEU A 53 -9.82 -0.79 -17.52
N CYS A 54 -10.99 -1.35 -17.81
CA CYS A 54 -11.92 -0.76 -18.78
C CYS A 54 -13.16 -0.14 -18.17
N ARG A 55 -13.36 -0.27 -16.85
CA ARG A 55 -14.58 0.15 -16.12
C ARG A 55 -15.86 -0.49 -16.66
N GLY A 56 -15.75 -1.59 -17.40
CA GLY A 56 -16.90 -2.38 -17.83
C GLY A 56 -17.47 -3.19 -16.65
N PRO A 57 -18.80 -3.38 -16.58
CA PRO A 57 -19.41 -4.24 -15.58
C PRO A 57 -19.00 -5.70 -15.81
N PHE A 58 -18.81 -6.45 -14.74
CA PHE A 58 -18.55 -7.89 -14.79
C PHE A 58 -19.13 -8.60 -13.58
N GLN A 59 -19.39 -9.90 -13.74
CA GLN A 59 -19.85 -10.76 -12.65
C GLN A 59 -18.67 -11.49 -12.01
N MET A 60 -18.45 -11.26 -10.71
CA MET A 60 -17.37 -11.92 -9.95
C MET A 60 -17.44 -13.45 -10.03
N LEU A 61 -18.64 -14.03 -9.93
CA LEU A 61 -18.86 -15.47 -10.01
C LEU A 61 -18.59 -16.05 -11.42
N ALA A 62 -18.64 -15.21 -12.45
CA ALA A 62 -18.38 -15.64 -13.82
C ALA A 62 -16.89 -15.65 -14.17
N THR A 63 -16.04 -15.01 -13.35
CA THR A 63 -14.58 -15.02 -13.55
C THR A 63 -14.02 -16.44 -13.56
N PHE A 64 -12.94 -16.64 -14.31
CA PHE A 64 -12.36 -17.97 -14.46
C PHE A 64 -10.84 -17.94 -14.30
N HIS A 65 -10.30 -19.02 -13.74
CA HIS A 65 -8.87 -19.23 -13.64
C HIS A 65 -8.27 -19.52 -15.01
N ASP A 66 -7.21 -18.81 -15.36
CA ASP A 66 -6.57 -18.85 -16.66
C ASP A 66 -5.39 -19.82 -16.66
N VAL A 67 -5.74 -21.11 -16.79
CA VAL A 67 -4.78 -22.23 -16.76
C VAL A 67 -3.72 -22.10 -17.85
N GLN A 68 -4.08 -21.56 -19.01
CA GLN A 68 -3.15 -21.38 -20.11
C GLN A 68 -2.03 -20.41 -19.73
N ILE A 69 -2.39 -19.22 -19.24
CA ILE A 69 -1.41 -18.22 -18.84
C ILE A 69 -0.58 -18.69 -17.65
N GLU A 70 -1.20 -19.37 -16.68
CA GLU A 70 -0.46 -19.95 -15.56
C GLU A 70 0.58 -21.00 -16.04
N GLY A 71 0.21 -21.84 -17.00
CA GLY A 71 1.12 -22.81 -17.63
C GLY A 71 2.25 -22.15 -18.39
N GLU A 72 1.96 -21.12 -19.19
CA GLU A 72 2.96 -20.32 -19.90
C GLU A 72 3.97 -19.71 -18.92
N MET A 73 3.49 -19.10 -17.83
CA MET A 73 4.33 -18.52 -16.78
C MET A 73 5.25 -19.56 -16.08
N GLY A 74 4.88 -20.83 -16.09
CA GLY A 74 5.73 -21.93 -15.60
C GLY A 74 6.87 -22.31 -16.55
N THR A 75 6.75 -21.99 -17.84
CA THR A 75 7.74 -22.32 -18.88
C THR A 75 8.60 -21.13 -19.30
N VAL A 76 8.13 -19.90 -19.04
CA VAL A 76 8.91 -18.67 -19.21
C VAL A 76 9.85 -18.51 -18.02
N TYR A 77 11.13 -18.25 -18.31
CA TYR A 77 12.17 -18.06 -17.30
C TYR A 77 12.65 -16.61 -17.29
N PHE A 78 12.96 -16.12 -16.09
CA PHE A 78 13.65 -14.85 -15.90
C PHE A 78 15.00 -15.10 -15.23
N THR A 79 15.95 -14.18 -15.47
CA THR A 79 17.23 -14.18 -14.75
C THR A 79 17.24 -13.01 -13.78
N CYS A 80 17.42 -13.28 -12.49
CA CYS A 80 17.47 -12.22 -11.50
C CYS A 80 18.67 -11.29 -11.76
N PRO A 81 18.47 -9.98 -11.92
CA PRO A 81 19.58 -9.06 -12.21
C PRO A 81 20.58 -8.97 -11.06
N GLY A 82 20.12 -9.21 -9.82
CA GLY A 82 20.95 -9.19 -8.61
C GLY A 82 21.75 -10.47 -8.40
N CYS A 83 21.08 -11.62 -8.22
CA CYS A 83 21.75 -12.88 -7.87
C CYS A 83 22.08 -13.79 -9.06
N LYS A 84 21.69 -13.39 -10.29
CA LYS A 84 21.91 -14.12 -11.55
C LYS A 84 21.30 -15.53 -11.62
N HIS A 85 20.43 -15.91 -10.68
CA HIS A 85 19.67 -17.17 -10.78
C HIS A 85 18.61 -17.08 -11.87
N LYS A 86 18.50 -18.15 -12.66
CA LYS A 86 17.44 -18.34 -13.65
C LYS A 86 16.31 -19.15 -13.03
N LEU A 87 15.12 -18.57 -12.98
CA LEU A 87 13.94 -19.15 -12.31
C LEU A 87 12.69 -19.00 -13.20
N PRO A 88 11.70 -19.91 -13.08
CA PRO A 88 10.40 -19.73 -13.74
C PRO A 88 9.69 -18.46 -13.27
N LEU A 89 8.88 -17.84 -14.14
CA LEU A 89 8.18 -16.60 -13.86
C LEU A 89 7.21 -16.74 -12.67
N LEU A 90 6.61 -17.91 -12.48
CA LEU A 90 5.75 -18.21 -11.33
C LEU A 90 6.45 -17.99 -9.97
N MET A 91 7.78 -18.17 -9.91
CA MET A 91 8.58 -17.97 -8.69
C MET A 91 9.07 -16.52 -8.53
N TYR A 92 8.78 -15.63 -9.49
CA TYR A 92 9.32 -14.27 -9.53
C TYR A 92 9.03 -13.50 -8.24
N ASN A 93 7.77 -13.41 -7.82
CA ASN A 93 7.38 -12.59 -6.66
C ASN A 93 8.02 -13.11 -5.35
N GLY A 94 8.08 -14.43 -5.16
CA GLY A 94 8.70 -15.05 -3.99
C GLY A 94 10.22 -14.87 -3.99
N HIS A 95 10.84 -14.94 -5.16
CA HIS A 95 12.26 -14.62 -5.31
C HIS A 95 12.54 -13.13 -5.05
N GLN A 96 11.70 -12.24 -5.60
CA GLN A 96 11.85 -10.80 -5.47
C GLN A 96 11.82 -10.35 -4.01
N SER A 97 10.96 -10.94 -3.18
CA SER A 97 10.89 -10.63 -1.74
C SER A 97 12.04 -11.23 -0.93
N ALA A 98 12.56 -12.41 -1.32
CA ALA A 98 13.62 -13.11 -0.57
C ALA A 98 15.05 -12.79 -1.03
N CYS A 99 15.24 -12.25 -2.24
CA CYS A 99 16.55 -12.08 -2.84
C CYS A 99 17.29 -10.85 -2.28
N LYS A 100 18.23 -11.10 -1.36
CA LYS A 100 19.08 -10.06 -0.74
C LYS A 100 19.95 -9.26 -1.73
N LYS A 101 20.23 -9.83 -2.91
CA LYS A 101 21.08 -9.21 -3.95
C LYS A 101 20.26 -8.46 -5.01
N LEU A 102 18.95 -8.62 -5.01
CA LEU A 102 18.09 -7.83 -5.86
C LEU A 102 17.95 -6.46 -5.19
N SER A 103 18.61 -5.46 -5.74
CA SER A 103 18.37 -4.08 -5.31
C SER A 103 16.92 -3.75 -5.66
N ARG A 104 16.01 -3.84 -4.68
CA ARG A 104 14.87 -2.93 -4.67
C ARG A 104 15.53 -1.57 -4.66
N SER A 105 15.53 -0.85 -5.77
CA SER A 105 15.91 0.54 -5.76
C SER A 105 15.03 1.21 -4.71
N ALA A 106 15.58 1.41 -3.53
CA ALA A 106 15.07 2.29 -2.50
C ALA A 106 15.19 3.76 -2.93
N ALA A 107 15.67 4.01 -4.16
CA ALA A 107 15.19 5.14 -4.92
C ALA A 107 13.74 4.86 -5.28
N VAL A 108 12.83 5.34 -4.42
CA VAL A 108 11.54 5.84 -4.87
C VAL A 108 11.85 6.61 -6.16
N PRO A 109 11.39 6.19 -7.34
CA PRO A 109 11.49 7.05 -8.50
C PRO A 109 10.77 8.33 -8.07
N LEU A 110 11.51 9.45 -8.01
CA LEU A 110 10.88 10.76 -7.95
C LEU A 110 9.86 10.74 -9.09
N LEU A 111 8.58 10.69 -8.72
CA LEU A 111 7.52 10.64 -9.69
C LEU A 111 7.56 12.00 -10.38
N ASP A 112 8.04 12.04 -11.62
CA ASP A 112 8.00 13.25 -12.41
C ASP A 112 6.52 13.65 -12.60
N PRO A 113 6.18 14.94 -12.40
CA PRO A 113 4.83 15.42 -12.65
C PRO A 113 4.39 15.05 -14.08
N VAL A 114 3.20 14.47 -14.21
CA VAL A 114 2.59 14.09 -15.52
C VAL A 114 2.41 15.29 -16.45
N ALA A 115 2.43 16.51 -15.90
CA ALA A 115 2.40 17.76 -16.65
C ALA A 115 3.25 18.83 -15.94
N PRO A 116 3.81 19.80 -16.69
CA PRO A 116 4.41 20.99 -16.09
C PRO A 116 3.35 21.72 -15.27
N THR A 117 3.54 21.71 -13.95
CA THR A 117 2.69 22.40 -12.99
C THR A 117 3.53 23.42 -12.25
N SER A 118 2.95 24.61 -12.00
CA SER A 118 3.56 25.64 -11.15
C SER A 118 3.36 25.37 -9.66
N GLN A 119 2.74 24.23 -9.31
CA GLN A 119 2.61 23.79 -7.92
C GLN A 119 3.97 23.28 -7.43
N GLU A 120 4.37 23.74 -6.25
CA GLU A 120 5.52 23.16 -5.55
C GLU A 120 5.28 21.67 -5.33
N THR A 121 6.31 20.85 -5.55
CA THR A 121 6.22 19.41 -5.29
C THR A 121 5.93 19.24 -3.81
N PRO A 122 4.80 18.62 -3.40
CA PRO A 122 4.55 18.37 -1.99
C PRO A 122 5.73 17.54 -1.49
N VAL A 123 6.38 17.99 -0.42
CA VAL A 123 7.39 17.17 0.26
C VAL A 123 6.63 15.97 0.80
N ALA A 124 6.63 14.87 0.04
CA ALA A 124 6.05 13.62 0.49
C ALA A 124 6.97 13.09 1.59
N LEU A 125 6.83 13.62 2.81
CA LEU A 125 7.21 12.85 3.99
C LEU A 125 6.44 11.53 3.88
N ASN A 126 7.16 10.43 4.04
CA ASN A 126 6.61 9.09 3.92
C ASN A 126 5.47 8.95 4.94
N ARG A 127 4.23 9.19 4.51
CA ARG A 127 3.04 8.79 5.26
C ARG A 127 3.06 7.28 5.37
N SER A 128 3.60 6.78 6.47
CA SER A 128 3.75 5.35 6.68
C SER A 128 2.37 4.72 6.61
N THR A 129 2.23 3.64 5.83
CA THR A 129 1.00 2.85 5.82
C THR A 129 1.11 1.72 6.82
N PHE A 130 0.03 1.50 7.55
CA PHE A 130 -0.08 0.58 8.66
C PHE A 130 -1.09 -0.53 8.37
N LYS A 131 -0.87 -1.65 9.05
CA LYS A 131 -1.80 -2.78 9.07
C LYS A 131 -2.57 -2.78 10.39
N CYS A 132 -3.88 -2.96 10.33
CA CYS A 132 -4.73 -3.14 11.50
C CYS A 132 -4.32 -4.43 12.23
N PRO A 133 -3.91 -4.35 13.50
CA PRO A 133 -3.49 -5.53 14.25
C PRO A 133 -4.67 -6.39 14.74
N LEU A 134 -5.92 -5.99 14.47
CA LEU A 134 -7.14 -6.67 14.91
C LEU A 134 -7.86 -7.45 13.79
N CYS A 135 -7.77 -7.01 12.53
CA CYS A 135 -8.47 -7.66 11.40
C CYS A 135 -7.64 -7.78 10.12
N ASP A 136 -6.33 -7.57 10.21
CA ASP A 136 -5.36 -7.70 9.11
C ASP A 136 -5.58 -6.77 7.90
N LEU A 137 -6.53 -5.83 7.94
CA LEU A 137 -6.70 -4.79 6.92
C LEU A 137 -5.42 -3.96 6.83
N ASP A 138 -4.88 -3.77 5.63
CA ASP A 138 -3.61 -3.07 5.39
C ASP A 138 -3.79 -1.73 4.69
N ASN A 139 -2.68 -1.03 4.44
CA ASN A 139 -2.62 0.23 3.71
C ASN A 139 -3.39 1.40 4.35
N LEU A 140 -3.49 1.43 5.68
CA LEU A 140 -4.15 2.49 6.44
C LEU A 140 -3.10 3.54 6.88
N ASP A 141 -3.33 4.83 6.64
CA ASP A 141 -2.55 5.89 7.29
C ASP A 141 -2.91 5.98 8.80
N CYS A 142 -2.22 6.83 9.58
CA CYS A 142 -2.49 6.93 11.03
C CYS A 142 -3.97 7.27 11.30
N GLU A 143 -4.53 8.21 10.54
CA GLU A 143 -5.92 8.63 10.67
C GLU A 143 -6.90 7.52 10.24
N GLY A 144 -6.71 6.93 9.07
CA GLY A 144 -7.54 5.84 8.58
C GLY A 144 -7.48 4.61 9.48
N LEU A 145 -6.33 4.32 10.11
CA LEU A 145 -6.22 3.25 11.11
C LEU A 145 -7.04 3.59 12.36
N ARG A 146 -6.99 4.82 12.85
CA ARG A 146 -7.79 5.27 14.00
C ARG A 146 -9.29 5.18 13.70
N GLU A 147 -9.74 5.70 12.56
CA GLU A 147 -11.15 5.65 12.17
C GLU A 147 -11.63 4.20 12.00
N HIS A 148 -10.86 3.38 11.30
CA HIS A 148 -11.16 1.97 11.09
C HIS A 148 -11.32 1.22 12.42
N VAL A 149 -10.38 1.41 13.36
CA VAL A 149 -10.41 0.75 14.67
C VAL A 149 -11.62 1.20 15.49
N ASN A 150 -11.99 2.48 15.44
CA ASN A 150 -13.20 2.98 16.11
C ASN A 150 -14.49 2.43 15.50
N GLN A 151 -14.55 2.26 14.18
CA GLN A 151 -15.77 1.77 13.49
C GLN A 151 -15.93 0.25 13.58
N ALA A 152 -14.84 -0.50 13.40
CA ALA A 152 -14.88 -1.97 13.29
C ALA A 152 -14.53 -2.70 14.60
N HIS A 153 -13.88 -2.02 15.56
CA HIS A 153 -13.29 -2.66 16.74
C HIS A 153 -13.50 -1.91 18.06
N ALA A 154 -14.51 -1.04 18.17
CA ALA A 154 -14.78 -0.21 19.37
C ALA A 154 -14.72 -0.96 20.71
N ASN A 155 -15.16 -2.23 20.74
CA ASN A 155 -15.26 -3.04 21.97
C ASN A 155 -14.16 -4.13 22.09
N SER A 156 -13.13 -4.09 21.24
CA SER A 156 -12.06 -5.09 21.29
C SER A 156 -11.11 -4.83 22.46
N THR A 157 -10.84 -5.88 23.25
CA THR A 157 -9.88 -5.87 24.37
C THR A 157 -8.65 -6.73 24.09
N ALA A 158 -8.45 -7.12 22.82
CA ALA A 158 -7.33 -7.97 22.43
C ALA A 158 -5.98 -7.21 22.61
N PRO A 159 -4.98 -7.82 23.28
CA PRO A 159 -3.69 -7.19 23.50
C PRO A 159 -2.83 -7.21 22.23
N VAL A 160 -2.65 -6.05 21.61
CA VAL A 160 -1.93 -5.89 20.35
C VAL A 160 -0.82 -4.85 20.43
N VAL A 161 0.20 -5.02 19.61
CA VAL A 161 1.25 -4.00 19.44
C VAL A 161 0.71 -2.89 18.54
N CYS A 162 0.88 -1.64 18.94
CA CYS A 162 0.50 -0.50 18.10
C CYS A 162 1.49 -0.36 16.94
N PRO A 163 1.05 -0.48 15.67
CA PRO A 163 1.95 -0.45 14.52
C PRO A 163 2.58 0.95 14.33
N VAL A 164 1.89 2.01 14.72
CA VAL A 164 2.40 3.40 14.70
C VAL A 164 3.49 3.61 15.75
N CYS A 165 3.33 3.06 16.97
CA CYS A 165 4.41 3.10 17.96
C CYS A 165 5.60 2.25 17.53
N ALA A 166 5.36 1.05 16.99
CA ALA A 166 6.42 0.14 16.57
C ALA A 166 7.28 0.70 15.43
N SER A 167 6.73 1.61 14.61
CA SER A 167 7.48 2.29 13.55
C SER A 167 8.30 3.49 14.03
N MET A 168 8.11 3.96 15.27
CA MET A 168 8.88 5.08 15.81
C MET A 168 10.31 4.63 16.19
N PRO A 169 11.35 5.45 15.95
CA PRO A 169 12.74 5.10 16.32
C PRO A 169 12.94 4.85 17.81
N TRP A 170 12.09 5.45 18.65
CA TRP A 170 12.06 5.30 20.11
C TRP A 170 10.94 4.38 20.61
N GLY A 171 10.20 3.74 19.70
CA GLY A 171 9.14 2.81 20.05
C GLY A 171 9.66 1.41 20.39
N ASN A 172 8.94 0.68 21.25
CA ASN A 172 9.24 -0.73 21.52
C ASN A 172 8.36 -1.65 20.63
N PRO A 173 8.93 -2.41 19.69
CA PRO A 173 8.18 -3.30 18.79
C PRO A 173 7.43 -4.44 19.48
N GLU A 174 7.76 -4.75 20.74
CA GLU A 174 7.10 -5.84 21.49
C GLU A 174 6.04 -5.33 22.46
N GLN A 175 5.89 -4.01 22.61
CA GLN A 175 4.98 -3.42 23.59
C GLN A 175 3.52 -3.61 23.18
N ARG A 176 2.81 -4.45 23.93
CA ARG A 176 1.38 -4.72 23.73
C ARG A 176 0.53 -3.74 24.53
N SER A 177 -0.42 -3.09 23.87
CA SER A 177 -1.47 -2.32 24.53
C SER A 177 -2.64 -3.24 24.87
N GLY A 178 -3.10 -3.21 26.13
CA GLY A 178 -4.29 -3.95 26.56
C GLY A 178 -5.61 -3.33 26.07
N ASN A 179 -5.60 -2.04 25.69
CA ASN A 179 -6.71 -1.38 25.04
C ASN A 179 -6.18 -0.53 23.89
N PHE A 180 -6.12 -1.15 22.71
CA PHE A 180 -5.56 -0.52 21.52
C PHE A 180 -6.41 0.66 21.02
N VAL A 181 -7.74 0.55 21.09
CA VAL A 181 -8.68 1.62 20.68
C VAL A 181 -8.43 2.88 21.49
N ALA A 182 -8.36 2.77 22.82
CA ALA A 182 -8.07 3.90 23.69
C ALA A 182 -6.67 4.46 23.44
N HIS A 183 -5.67 3.59 23.25
CA HIS A 183 -4.29 4.00 22.99
C HIS A 183 -4.16 4.82 21.71
N ILE A 184 -4.71 4.35 20.58
CA ILE A 184 -4.57 5.04 19.30
C ILE A 184 -5.31 6.39 19.31
N ASN A 185 -6.47 6.46 19.97
CA ASN A 185 -7.21 7.71 20.15
C ASN A 185 -6.49 8.73 21.04
N LEU A 186 -5.69 8.29 22.02
CA LEU A 186 -4.97 9.19 22.93
C LEU A 186 -3.60 9.61 22.40
N ARG A 187 -2.87 8.71 21.72
CA ARG A 187 -1.46 8.91 21.36
C ARG A 187 -1.23 9.26 19.89
N HIS A 188 -2.18 8.92 19.03
CA HIS A 188 -2.08 9.11 17.58
C HIS A 188 -3.27 9.91 17.06
N GLN A 189 -3.80 10.82 17.88
CA GLN A 189 -4.86 11.73 17.45
C GLN A 189 -4.36 12.78 16.45
N PHE A 190 -3.07 13.12 16.52
CA PHE A 190 -2.46 14.17 15.74
C PHE A 190 -1.14 13.69 15.14
N GLU A 191 -0.84 14.12 13.92
CA GLU A 191 0.43 13.87 13.25
C GLU A 191 1.35 15.09 13.47
N TYR A 192 2.48 14.88 14.14
CA TYR A 192 3.41 15.95 14.50
C TYR A 192 3.95 16.69 13.26
N GLU A 193 4.16 15.97 12.16
CA GLU A 193 4.68 16.51 10.89
C GLU A 193 3.74 17.53 10.24
N THR A 194 2.44 17.49 10.54
CA THR A 194 1.44 18.42 9.99
C THR A 194 1.40 19.74 10.77
N PHE A 195 1.80 19.73 12.04
CA PHE A 195 1.68 20.90 12.93
C PHE A 195 3.01 21.54 13.30
N VAL A 196 4.13 20.85 13.08
CA VAL A 196 5.45 21.36 13.41
C VAL A 196 6.24 21.63 12.14
N ASP A 197 6.30 22.91 11.79
CA ASP A 197 7.18 23.42 10.77
C ASP A 197 8.61 23.50 11.33
N TYR A 198 9.39 22.44 11.11
CA TYR A 198 10.80 22.35 11.52
C TYR A 198 11.70 23.41 10.88
N SER A 199 11.22 24.17 9.91
CA SER A 199 11.98 25.28 9.32
C SER A 199 11.91 26.58 10.14
N LYS A 200 10.97 26.65 11.10
CA LYS A 200 10.79 27.82 11.97
C LYS A 200 11.43 27.59 13.34
N ASP A 201 12.05 28.65 13.86
CA ASP A 201 12.59 28.69 15.22
C ASP A 201 11.47 28.74 16.26
N GLU A 202 11.71 28.23 17.47
CA GLU A 202 10.70 28.14 18.54
C GLU A 202 10.07 29.50 18.87
N ASP A 203 10.86 30.58 18.87
CA ASP A 203 10.37 31.94 19.11
C ASP A 203 9.41 32.41 18.00
N ALA A 204 9.68 32.02 16.75
CA ALA A 204 8.84 32.38 15.60
C ALA A 204 7.52 31.61 15.62
N ILE A 205 7.54 30.34 16.01
CA ILE A 205 6.33 29.52 16.18
C ILE A 205 5.46 30.10 17.30
N LEU A 206 6.07 30.49 18.43
CA LEU A 206 5.36 31.07 19.57
C LEU A 206 4.71 32.42 19.22
N GLN A 207 5.43 33.31 18.54
CA GLN A 207 4.88 34.60 18.11
C GLN A 207 3.72 34.44 17.13
N GLU A 208 3.79 33.47 16.23
CA GLU A 208 2.71 33.18 15.28
C GLU A 208 1.46 32.68 15.99
N ALA A 209 1.60 31.72 16.92
CA ALA A 209 0.47 31.22 17.71
C ALA A 209 -0.21 32.33 18.53
N ILE A 210 0.58 33.26 19.11
CA ILE A 210 0.05 34.43 19.82
C ILE A 210 -0.70 35.35 18.84
N ARG A 211 -0.15 35.60 17.66
CA ARG A 211 -0.76 36.45 16.63
C ARG A 211 -2.09 35.88 16.13
N GLU A 212 -2.15 34.58 15.86
CA GLU A 212 -3.38 33.91 15.42
C GLU A 212 -4.45 33.91 16.52
N SER A 213 -4.05 33.70 17.78
CA SER A 213 -4.97 33.78 18.93
C SER A 213 -5.57 35.18 19.13
N LEU A 214 -4.87 36.23 18.67
CA LEU A 214 -5.35 37.62 18.73
C LEU A 214 -6.28 37.98 17.56
N ASN A 215 -6.27 37.20 16.48
CA ASN A 215 -7.10 37.43 15.29
C ASN A 215 -8.46 36.70 15.33
N ASP A 216 -8.67 35.79 16.29
CA ASP A 216 -9.94 35.04 16.49
C ASP A 216 -10.98 35.83 17.33
N PHE A 217 -10.83 37.15 17.44
CA PHE A 217 -11.77 38.09 18.08
C PHE A 217 -12.11 39.29 17.18
#